data_AF-A0A2V7JZ17-F1
#
_entry.id   AF-A0A2V7JZ17-F1
#
_cell.length_a   1.000
_cell.length_b   1.000
_cell.length_c   1.000
_cell.angle_alpha   90.00
_cell.angle_beta   90.00
_cell.angle_gamma   90.00
#
_symmetry.space_group_name_H-M   'P 1'
#
loop_
_entity.id
_entity.type
_entity.pdbx_description
1 polymer ?
#
loop_
_entity_poly.entity_id
_entity_poly.type
_entity_poly.pdbx_seq_one_letter_code
_entity_poly.pdbx_strand_id
1 'polypeptide(L)'
;AGEACHNAGLTFAFHNHSYEFVPLGGQLPYDVLLAATDPALVKLEMDLFWITFGGQDPLAYFAKYPGRFPLVHVKDMTAKPRPDIPADSVMRDVGKGSIDWKRIFARSEQAGIRHYFVEHDSPGDALASSRASYEYLKRLEF
;
A
#
# COMPACT_ATOMS: atom_id res chain seq x y z
N ALA A 1 -12.17 18.27 -0.19
CA ALA A 1 -10.82 17.99 0.34
C ALA A 1 -9.74 18.19 -0.73
N GLY A 2 -9.76 17.44 -1.84
CA GLY A 2 -8.77 17.59 -2.93
C GLY A 2 -8.62 19.02 -3.46
N GLU A 3 -9.72 19.71 -3.80
CA GLU A 3 -9.67 21.12 -4.23
C GLU A 3 -9.07 22.06 -3.19
N ALA A 4 -9.43 21.88 -1.91
CA ALA A 4 -8.92 22.71 -0.83
C ALA A 4 -7.40 22.51 -0.65
N CYS A 5 -6.91 21.27 -0.72
CA CYS A 5 -5.48 20.97 -0.72
C CYS A 5 -4.79 21.59 -1.94
N HIS A 6 -5.35 21.41 -3.14
CA HIS A 6 -4.79 21.95 -4.38
C HIS A 6 -4.65 23.48 -4.32
N ASN A 7 -5.68 24.19 -3.87
CA ASN A 7 -5.67 25.64 -3.70
C ASN A 7 -4.65 26.12 -2.65
N ALA A 8 -4.27 25.25 -1.72
CA ALA A 8 -3.22 25.49 -0.73
C ALA A 8 -1.82 25.02 -1.19
N GLY A 9 -1.66 24.53 -2.43
CA GLY A 9 -0.39 24.01 -2.94
C GLY A 9 -0.01 22.62 -2.41
N LEU A 10 -0.97 21.87 -1.86
CA LEU A 10 -0.80 20.53 -1.32
C LEU A 10 -1.44 19.48 -2.23
N THR A 11 -0.91 18.26 -2.21
CA THR A 11 -1.53 17.10 -2.88
C THR A 11 -2.32 16.29 -1.86
N PHE A 12 -3.59 16.01 -2.15
CA PHE A 12 -4.39 15.09 -1.34
C PHE A 12 -4.19 13.66 -1.83
N ALA A 13 -3.88 12.75 -0.91
CA ALA A 13 -3.80 11.32 -1.17
C ALA A 13 -4.66 10.54 -0.15
N PHE A 14 -5.31 9.47 -0.62
CA PHE A 14 -6.04 8.55 0.26
C PHE A 14 -5.23 7.25 0.45
N HIS A 15 -5.04 6.87 1.71
CA HIS A 15 -4.36 5.64 2.14
C HIS A 15 -5.38 4.57 2.56
N ASN A 16 -5.19 3.33 2.09
CA ASN A 16 -6.10 2.22 2.36
C ASN A 16 -5.64 1.31 3.51
N HIS A 17 -6.61 0.62 4.10
CA HIS A 17 -6.43 -0.52 4.98
C HIS A 17 -7.10 -1.76 4.36
N SER A 18 -7.34 -2.81 5.14
CA SER A 18 -7.96 -4.05 4.66
C SER A 18 -9.47 -3.93 4.47
N TYR A 19 -10.15 -3.07 5.23
CA TYR A 19 -11.61 -2.98 5.23
C TYR A 19 -12.16 -2.32 3.96
N GLU A 20 -11.37 -1.51 3.24
CA GLU A 20 -11.74 -0.99 1.92
C GLU A 20 -11.83 -2.09 0.84
N PHE A 21 -11.40 -3.32 1.17
CA PHE A 21 -11.53 -4.52 0.34
C PHE A 21 -12.59 -5.50 0.84
N VAL A 22 -13.43 -5.09 1.81
CA VAL A 22 -14.63 -5.83 2.19
C VAL A 22 -15.84 -5.26 1.41
N PRO A 23 -16.58 -6.08 0.65
CA PRO A 23 -17.70 -5.57 -0.14
C PRO A 23 -18.80 -4.91 0.71
N LEU A 24 -19.20 -3.70 0.31
CA LEU A 24 -20.38 -3.01 0.84
C LEU A 24 -21.36 -2.80 -0.31
N GLY A 25 -22.57 -3.35 -0.20
CA GLY A 25 -23.56 -3.29 -1.28
C GLY A 25 -23.11 -3.96 -2.59
N GLY A 26 -22.20 -4.94 -2.51
CA GLY A 26 -21.67 -5.66 -3.67
C GLY A 26 -20.50 -4.98 -4.39
N GLN A 27 -19.99 -3.86 -3.88
CA GLN A 27 -18.82 -3.15 -4.43
C GLN A 27 -17.72 -3.05 -3.38
N LEU A 28 -16.46 -3.06 -3.82
CA LEU A 28 -15.32 -2.75 -2.95
C LEU A 28 -15.25 -1.23 -2.75
N PRO A 29 -15.25 -0.72 -1.50
CA PRO A 29 -15.11 0.71 -1.25
C PRO A 29 -13.90 1.34 -1.93
N TYR A 30 -12.77 0.63 -2.02
CA TYR A 30 -11.58 1.12 -2.71
C TYR A 30 -11.81 1.37 -4.21
N ASP A 31 -12.55 0.47 -4.89
CA ASP A 31 -12.91 0.63 -6.31
C ASP A 31 -13.83 1.84 -6.53
N VAL A 32 -14.76 2.07 -5.59
CA VAL A 32 -15.64 3.24 -5.63
C VAL A 32 -14.82 4.52 -5.53
N LEU A 33 -13.85 4.61 -4.59
CA LEU A 33 -12.97 5.76 -4.46
C LEU A 33 -12.14 5.99 -5.74
N LEU A 34 -11.56 4.93 -6.32
CA LEU A 34 -10.78 5.03 -7.55
C LEU A 34 -11.58 5.55 -8.75
N ALA A 35 -12.85 5.14 -8.85
CA ALA A 35 -13.75 5.50 -9.95
C ALA A 35 -14.43 6.86 -9.76
N ALA A 36 -14.73 7.25 -8.52
CA ALA A 36 -15.51 8.45 -8.22
C ALA A 36 -14.67 9.69 -7.92
N THR A 37 -13.34 9.59 -7.88
CA THR A 37 -12.44 10.71 -7.58
C THR A 37 -11.71 11.20 -8.84
N ASP A 38 -11.59 12.53 -8.96
CA ASP A 38 -10.79 13.16 -10.01
C ASP A 38 -9.28 12.88 -9.78
N PRO A 39 -8.60 12.19 -10.72
CA PRO A 39 -7.16 11.91 -10.61
C PRO A 39 -6.27 13.16 -10.50
N ALA A 40 -6.73 14.33 -10.91
CA ALA A 40 -5.99 15.59 -10.78
C ALA A 40 -6.01 16.11 -9.33
N LEU A 41 -7.07 15.80 -8.57
CA LEU A 41 -7.29 16.33 -7.22
C LEU A 41 -7.05 15.29 -6.12
N VAL A 42 -7.16 14.00 -6.44
CA VAL A 42 -7.03 12.89 -5.49
C VAL A 42 -6.07 11.85 -6.03
N LYS A 43 -4.91 11.75 -5.37
CA LYS A 43 -3.96 10.65 -5.54
C LYS A 43 -4.29 9.51 -4.57
N LEU A 44 -3.72 8.34 -4.80
CA LEU A 44 -3.84 7.20 -3.89
C LEU A 44 -2.47 6.86 -3.34
N GLU A 45 -2.43 6.63 -2.04
CA GLU A 45 -1.29 6.05 -1.33
C GLU A 45 -1.60 4.58 -1.06
N MET A 46 -1.16 3.69 -1.96
CA MET A 46 -1.52 2.28 -1.83
C MET A 46 -0.70 1.62 -0.74
N ASP A 47 -1.38 1.08 0.26
CA ASP A 47 -0.75 0.19 1.22
C ASP A 47 -0.68 -1.22 0.66
N LEU A 48 0.54 -1.64 0.30
CA LEU A 48 0.81 -2.91 -0.38
C LEU A 48 0.62 -4.10 0.55
N PHE A 49 0.80 -3.90 1.86
CA PHE A 49 0.45 -4.90 2.86
C PHE A 49 -1.06 -5.03 2.93
N TRP A 50 -1.78 -3.93 3.13
CA TRP A 50 -3.21 -4.01 3.45
C TRP A 50 -4.07 -4.49 2.28
N ILE A 51 -3.71 -4.14 1.05
CA ILE A 51 -4.37 -4.68 -0.15
C ILE A 51 -4.15 -6.19 -0.29
N THR A 52 -2.92 -6.64 -0.04
CA THR A 52 -2.58 -8.07 -0.03
C THR A 52 -3.30 -8.78 1.12
N PHE A 53 -3.36 -8.16 2.30
CA PHE A 53 -4.07 -8.64 3.48
C PHE A 53 -5.57 -8.79 3.23
N GLY A 54 -6.18 -7.82 2.55
CA GLY A 54 -7.57 -7.83 2.10
C GLY A 54 -7.86 -8.80 0.96
N GLY A 55 -6.88 -9.62 0.54
CA GLY A 55 -7.05 -10.66 -0.48
C GLY A 55 -7.02 -10.16 -1.92
N GLN A 56 -6.65 -8.90 -2.16
CA GLN A 56 -6.53 -8.33 -3.49
C GLN A 56 -5.07 -8.38 -3.98
N ASP A 57 -4.87 -8.38 -5.30
CA ASP A 57 -3.53 -8.30 -5.91
C ASP A 57 -3.21 -6.84 -6.30
N PRO A 58 -2.18 -6.20 -5.70
CA PRO A 58 -1.81 -4.82 -6.06
C PRO A 58 -1.44 -4.68 -7.55
N LEU A 59 -0.88 -5.73 -8.18
CA LEU A 59 -0.52 -5.66 -9.60
C LEU A 59 -1.75 -5.59 -10.51
N ALA A 60 -2.88 -6.19 -10.10
CA ALA A 60 -4.13 -6.05 -10.83
C ALA A 60 -4.63 -4.59 -10.80
N TYR A 61 -4.46 -3.91 -9.67
CA TYR A 61 -4.78 -2.49 -9.54
C TYR A 61 -3.82 -1.60 -10.33
N PHE A 62 -2.52 -1.89 -10.33
CA PHE A 62 -1.56 -1.17 -11.15
C PHE A 62 -1.89 -1.27 -12.64
N ALA A 63 -2.32 -2.45 -13.11
CA ALA A 63 -2.73 -2.66 -14.48
C ALA A 63 -4.06 -1.96 -14.83
N LYS A 64 -5.05 -2.00 -13.91
CA LYS A 64 -6.37 -1.39 -14.10
C LYS A 64 -6.32 0.14 -14.02
N TYR A 65 -5.42 0.69 -13.22
CA TYR A 65 -5.31 2.12 -12.90
C TYR A 65 -3.86 2.61 -12.99
N PRO A 66 -3.24 2.57 -14.18
CA PRO A 66 -1.83 2.96 -14.33
C PRO A 66 -1.62 4.43 -13.94
N GLY A 67 -0.54 4.69 -13.22
CA GLY A 67 -0.18 6.04 -12.76
C GLY A 67 -0.99 6.59 -11.57
N ARG A 68 -1.92 5.82 -10.98
CA ARG A 68 -2.78 6.31 -9.88
C ARG A 68 -2.16 6.21 -8.48
N PHE A 69 -1.03 5.53 -8.32
CA PHE A 69 -0.45 5.20 -7.00
C PHE A 69 0.96 5.80 -6.81
N PRO A 70 1.10 7.14 -6.72
CA PRO A 70 2.42 7.78 -6.58
C PRO A 70 3.08 7.57 -5.21
N LEU A 71 2.31 7.17 -4.20
CA LEU A 71 2.76 6.91 -2.85
C LEU A 71 2.42 5.46 -2.51
N VAL A 72 3.31 4.75 -1.82
CA VAL A 72 3.01 3.41 -1.31
C VAL A 72 3.54 3.21 0.10
N HIS A 73 2.75 2.50 0.91
CA HIS A 73 3.22 1.95 2.18
C HIS A 73 3.78 0.54 1.97
N VAL A 74 4.92 0.28 2.61
CA VAL A 74 5.72 -0.94 2.50
C VAL A 74 5.82 -1.55 3.90
N LYS A 75 4.94 -2.52 4.16
CA LYS A 75 4.91 -3.36 5.38
C LYS A 75 4.88 -4.82 4.97
N ASP A 76 5.39 -5.74 5.77
CA ASP A 76 5.50 -7.16 5.39
C ASP A 76 4.76 -8.08 6.35
N MET A 77 4.53 -9.34 5.95
CA MET A 77 3.81 -10.34 6.76
C MET A 77 4.38 -11.75 6.60
N THR A 78 4.31 -12.58 7.65
CA THR A 78 4.88 -13.95 7.65
C THR A 78 4.35 -14.89 6.56
N ALA A 79 3.05 -14.89 6.30
CA ALA A 79 2.40 -15.79 5.35
C ALA A 79 1.11 -15.15 4.83
N LYS A 80 0.53 -15.78 3.79
CA LYS A 80 -0.70 -15.28 3.17
C LYS A 80 -1.79 -15.03 4.23
N PRO A 81 -2.56 -13.95 4.06
CA PRO A 81 -3.51 -13.51 5.06
C PRO A 81 -4.60 -14.56 5.26
N ARG A 82 -5.04 -14.74 6.51
CA ARG A 82 -6.25 -15.50 6.81
C ARG A 82 -7.22 -14.62 7.61
N PRO A 83 -8.55 -14.73 7.37
CA PRO A 83 -9.54 -13.89 8.07
C PRO A 83 -9.56 -14.07 9.59
N ASP A 84 -9.07 -15.21 10.11
CA ASP A 84 -9.04 -15.54 11.54
C ASP A 84 -7.84 -14.96 12.30
N ILE A 85 -6.86 -14.37 11.60
CA ILE A 85 -5.62 -13.91 12.21
C ILE A 85 -5.58 -12.38 12.24
N PRO A 86 -5.42 -11.74 13.41
CA PRO A 86 -5.21 -10.30 13.50
C PRO A 86 -3.95 -9.88 12.72
N ALA A 87 -4.05 -8.83 11.93
CA ALA A 87 -2.98 -8.34 11.07
C ALA A 87 -1.67 -8.04 11.84
N ASP A 88 -1.77 -7.42 13.01
CA ASP A 88 -0.62 -7.08 13.85
C ASP A 88 0.20 -8.32 14.25
N SER A 89 -0.44 -9.47 14.39
CA SER A 89 0.25 -10.71 14.78
C SER A 89 1.13 -11.29 13.66
N VAL A 90 0.83 -10.95 12.40
CA VAL A 90 1.56 -11.42 11.22
C VAL A 90 2.55 -10.41 10.66
N MET A 91 2.46 -9.13 11.06
CA MET A 91 3.38 -8.09 10.59
C MET A 91 4.84 -8.42 10.90
N ARG A 92 5.73 -8.14 9.94
CA ARG A 92 7.17 -8.32 10.05
C ARG A 92 7.88 -7.13 9.46
N ASP A 93 9.14 -6.92 9.88
CA ASP A 93 10.05 -6.00 9.19
C ASP A 93 10.13 -6.38 7.70
N VAL A 94 10.24 -5.36 6.84
CA VAL A 94 10.30 -5.56 5.39
C VAL A 94 11.48 -6.45 5.02
N GLY A 95 11.19 -7.52 4.27
CA GLY A 95 12.18 -8.53 3.87
C GLY A 95 12.32 -9.71 4.84
N LYS A 96 11.62 -9.70 5.98
CA LYS A 96 11.48 -10.85 6.88
C LYS A 96 10.11 -11.54 6.76
N GLY A 97 9.24 -11.04 5.89
CA GLY A 97 7.95 -11.66 5.60
C GLY A 97 7.95 -12.37 4.25
N SER A 98 6.78 -12.39 3.63
CA SER A 98 6.42 -13.21 2.48
C SER A 98 5.93 -12.41 1.28
N ILE A 99 5.81 -11.08 1.40
CA ILE A 99 5.45 -10.23 0.27
C ILE A 99 6.60 -10.20 -0.73
N ASP A 100 6.32 -10.52 -1.98
CA ASP A 100 7.29 -10.51 -3.07
C ASP A 100 7.53 -9.08 -3.58
N TRP A 101 8.38 -8.36 -2.86
CA TRP A 101 8.70 -6.97 -3.15
C TRP A 101 9.34 -6.77 -4.53
N LYS A 102 10.16 -7.73 -5.00
CA LYS A 102 10.77 -7.64 -6.33
C LYS A 102 9.71 -7.65 -7.41
N ARG A 103 8.77 -8.60 -7.32
CA ARG A 103 7.66 -8.71 -8.27
C ARG A 103 6.79 -7.45 -8.27
N ILE A 104 6.51 -6.87 -7.11
CA ILE A 104 5.68 -5.66 -7.00
C ILE A 104 6.42 -4.43 -7.55
N PHE A 105 7.67 -4.22 -7.14
CA PHE A 105 8.43 -3.02 -7.52
C PHE A 105 8.90 -3.04 -8.98
N ALA A 106 9.03 -4.20 -9.61
CA ALA A 106 9.21 -4.30 -11.07
C ALA A 106 8.06 -3.66 -11.88
N ARG A 107 6.94 -3.32 -11.23
CA ARG A 107 5.80 -2.60 -11.82
C ARG A 107 5.63 -1.18 -11.29
N SER A 108 6.64 -0.61 -10.62
CA SER A 108 6.55 0.73 -10.04
C SER A 108 6.27 1.82 -11.06
N GLU A 109 6.85 1.74 -12.26
CA GLU A 109 6.55 2.70 -13.35
C GLU A 109 5.09 2.63 -13.79
N GLN A 110 4.55 1.41 -13.98
CA GLN A 110 3.14 1.21 -14.35
C GLN A 110 2.18 1.79 -13.30
N ALA A 111 2.48 1.57 -12.03
CA ALA A 111 1.72 2.12 -10.91
C ALA A 111 1.86 3.65 -10.76
N GLY A 112 2.97 4.21 -11.26
CA GLY A 112 3.35 5.61 -11.10
C GLY A 112 4.02 5.93 -9.76
N ILE A 113 4.57 4.93 -9.06
CA ILE A 113 5.14 5.07 -7.71
C ILE A 113 6.34 6.02 -7.75
N ARG A 114 6.38 6.95 -6.79
CA ARG A 114 7.46 7.92 -6.58
C ARG A 114 8.04 7.88 -5.18
N HIS A 115 7.22 7.54 -4.19
CA HIS A 115 7.61 7.48 -2.79
C HIS A 115 7.19 6.15 -2.16
N TYR A 116 8.10 5.60 -1.35
CA TYR A 116 7.92 4.36 -0.61
C TYR A 116 8.09 4.67 0.88
N PHE A 117 7.06 4.39 1.67
CA PHE A 117 7.05 4.63 3.11
C PHE A 117 7.10 3.29 3.83
N VAL A 118 8.20 3.03 4.52
CA VAL A 118 8.30 1.88 5.42
C VAL A 118 7.42 2.14 6.64
N GLU A 119 6.59 1.18 6.99
CA GLU A 119 5.82 1.24 8.23
C GLU A 119 5.67 -0.16 8.85
N HIS A 120 5.53 -0.18 10.17
CA HIS A 120 5.14 -1.34 10.95
C HIS A 120 4.24 -0.82 12.07
N ASP A 121 3.04 -1.38 12.24
CA ASP A 121 2.00 -0.75 13.08
C ASP A 121 2.29 -0.92 14.57
N SER A 122 2.85 -2.07 14.95
CA SER A 122 3.20 -2.37 16.34
C SER A 122 4.53 -3.12 16.47
N PRO A 123 5.67 -2.47 16.14
CA PRO A 123 6.98 -3.09 16.25
C PRO A 123 7.41 -3.11 17.73
N GLY A 124 8.10 -4.18 18.14
CA GLY A 124 8.69 -4.22 19.49
C GLY A 124 9.74 -3.13 19.73
N ASP A 125 10.50 -2.78 18.69
CA ASP A 125 11.42 -1.64 18.66
C ASP A 125 11.29 -0.94 17.30
N ALA A 126 10.73 0.28 17.30
CA ALA A 126 10.44 1.04 16.09
C ALA A 126 11.69 1.42 15.28
N LEU A 127 12.80 1.77 15.96
CA LEU A 127 14.03 2.17 15.28
C LEU A 127 14.76 0.96 14.70
N ALA A 128 14.78 -0.15 15.45
CA ALA A 128 15.34 -1.40 14.94
C ALA A 128 14.55 -1.94 13.74
N SER A 129 13.21 -1.89 13.79
CA SER A 129 12.33 -2.30 12.69
C SER A 129 12.53 -1.43 11.44
N SER A 130 12.56 -0.11 11.62
CA SER A 130 12.82 0.85 10.53
C SER A 130 14.18 0.61 9.88
N ARG A 131 15.23 0.39 10.70
CA ARG A 131 16.58 0.10 10.21
C ARG A 131 16.64 -1.21 9.44
N ALA A 132 16.07 -2.28 9.98
CA ALA A 132 16.08 -3.59 9.33
C ALA A 132 15.37 -3.55 7.96
N SER A 133 14.21 -2.90 7.91
CA SER A 133 13.42 -2.72 6.69
C SER A 133 14.16 -1.87 5.64
N TYR A 134 14.76 -0.75 6.05
CA TYR A 134 15.59 0.07 5.17
C TYR A 134 16.78 -0.71 4.60
N GLU A 135 17.49 -1.47 5.45
CA GLU A 135 18.65 -2.25 5.01
C GLU A 135 18.30 -3.32 3.98
N TYR A 136 17.13 -3.96 4.11
CA TYR A 136 16.63 -4.88 3.08
C TYR A 136 16.34 -4.13 1.77
N LEU A 137 15.55 -3.06 1.83
CA LEU A 137 15.12 -2.31 0.65
C LEU A 137 16.28 -1.67 -0.11
N LYS A 138 17.29 -1.16 0.60
CA LYS A 138 18.50 -0.57 0.02
C LYS A 138 19.28 -1.55 -0.87
N ARG A 139 19.20 -2.86 -0.59
CA ARG A 139 19.88 -3.92 -1.35
C ARG A 139 18.97 -4.64 -2.34
N LEU A 140 17.70 -4.23 -2.43
CA LEU A 140 16.72 -4.92 -3.26
C LEU A 140 16.89 -4.53 -4.73
N GLU A 141 17.22 -5.51 -5.56
CA GLU A 141 17.27 -5.37 -7.02
C GLU A 141 16.05 -6.04 -7.67
N PHE A 142 15.39 -5.34 -8.59
CA PHE A 142 14.16 -5.76 -9.27
C PHE A 142 14.03 -5.17 -10.67
#